data_AF-A0A842I5V2-F1
#
_entry.id   AF-A0A842I5V2-F1
#
_cell.length_a   1.000
_cell.length_b   1.000
_cell.length_c   1.000
_cell.angle_alpha   90.00
_cell.angle_beta   90.00
_cell.angle_gamma   90.00
#
_symmetry.space_group_name_H-M   'P 1'
#
loop_
_entity.id
_entity.type
_entity.pdbx_description
1 polymer ?
#
loop_
_entity_poly.entity_id
_entity_poly.type
_entity_poly.pdbx_seq_one_letter_code
_entity_poly.pdbx_strand_id
1 'polypeptide(L)'
;MDVKAAPALSLKPEPDKPAMLRQAAEGFEELFLTQLLKAARAGHLGEDIMGSSAVDSTRDMFDAQIAKSSSGRTGFGIADAVERQFQRFTKG
;
A
#
# COMPACT_ATOMS: atom_id res chain seq x y z
N MET A 1 -40.98 -20.63 31.54
CA MET A 1 -40.11 -20.55 30.35
C MET A 1 -39.39 -19.22 30.42
N ASP A 2 -38.34 -19.15 31.23
CA ASP A 2 -37.52 -17.94 31.39
C ASP A 2 -36.66 -17.77 30.15
N VAL A 3 -37.07 -16.84 29.27
CA VAL A 3 -36.25 -16.45 28.13
C VAL A 3 -35.13 -15.56 28.66
N LYS A 4 -34.00 -16.17 29.01
CA LYS A 4 -32.75 -15.46 29.29
C LYS A 4 -32.35 -14.72 28.01
N ALA A 5 -32.47 -13.38 28.05
CA ALA A 5 -32.02 -12.50 26.98
C ALA A 5 -30.56 -12.82 26.62
N ALA A 6 -30.30 -13.02 25.33
CA ALA A 6 -28.96 -13.19 24.79
C ALA A 6 -28.09 -11.96 25.15
N PRO A 7 -26.79 -12.14 25.41
CA PRO A 7 -25.93 -11.04 25.81
C PRO A 7 -25.96 -9.97 24.72
N ALA A 8 -26.33 -8.76 25.12
CA ALA A 8 -26.26 -7.58 24.25
C ALA A 8 -24.86 -7.53 23.63
N LEU A 9 -24.82 -7.40 22.29
CA LEU A 9 -23.60 -7.19 21.54
C LEU A 9 -22.83 -6.03 22.20
N SER A 10 -21.79 -6.37 22.95
CA SER A 10 -20.95 -5.41 23.63
C SER A 10 -20.15 -4.68 22.56
N LEU A 11 -20.61 -3.50 22.17
CA LEU A 11 -19.86 -2.51 21.42
C LEU A 11 -18.77 -1.94 22.33
N LYS A 12 -17.79 -2.78 22.68
CA LYS A 12 -16.52 -2.27 23.17
C LYS A 12 -15.93 -1.46 22.01
N PRO A 13 -15.39 -0.25 22.23
CA PRO A 13 -14.61 0.42 21.21
C PRO A 13 -13.51 -0.55 20.80
N GLU A 14 -13.51 -1.00 19.53
CA GLU A 14 -12.42 -1.82 19.03
C GLU A 14 -11.13 -1.04 19.22
N PRO A 15 -10.19 -1.54 20.04
CA PRO A 15 -8.96 -0.82 20.30
C PRO A 15 -8.19 -0.73 18.98
N ASP A 16 -7.88 0.51 18.60
CA ASP A 16 -6.94 0.89 17.56
C ASP A 16 -7.35 0.77 16.07
N LYS A 17 -8.60 1.15 15.73
CA LYS A 17 -8.96 1.45 14.32
C LYS A 17 -7.93 2.33 13.57
N PRO A 18 -7.28 3.34 14.20
CA PRO A 18 -6.23 4.11 13.54
C PRO A 18 -4.95 3.30 13.27
N ALA A 19 -4.50 2.47 14.21
CA ALA A 19 -3.31 1.65 14.00
C ALA A 19 -3.56 0.55 12.95
N MET A 20 -4.77 -0.02 12.95
CA MET A 20 -5.19 -0.96 11.90
C MET A 20 -5.23 -0.30 10.51
N LEU A 21 -5.70 0.95 10.43
CA LEU A 21 -5.67 1.70 9.17
C LEU A 21 -4.24 1.94 8.68
N ARG A 22 -3.34 2.31 9.58
CA ARG A 22 -1.92 2.50 9.27
C ARG A 22 -1.30 1.21 8.71
N GLN A 23 -1.49 0.10 9.39
CA GLN A 23 -0.97 -1.20 8.98
C GLN A 23 -1.56 -1.66 7.63
N ALA A 24 -2.86 -1.44 7.40
CA ALA A 24 -3.49 -1.74 6.12
C ALA A 24 -2.97 -0.86 4.98
N ALA A 25 -2.70 0.42 5.25
CA ALA A 25 -2.16 1.36 4.29
C ALA A 25 -0.72 1.01 3.86
N GLU A 26 0.11 0.55 4.80
CA GLU A 26 1.45 0.05 4.55
C GLU A 26 1.42 -1.23 3.70
N GLY A 27 0.57 -2.20 4.05
CA GLY A 27 0.39 -3.42 3.25
C GLY A 27 -0.15 -3.15 1.84
N PHE A 28 -1.02 -2.16 1.68
CA PHE A 28 -1.48 -1.73 0.36
C PHE A 28 -0.34 -1.14 -0.49
N GLU A 29 0.52 -0.30 0.10
CA GLU A 29 1.67 0.26 -0.60
C GLU A 29 2.61 -0.85 -1.10
N GLU A 30 2.89 -1.86 -0.27
CA GLU A 30 3.71 -3.02 -0.67
C GLU A 30 3.12 -3.78 -1.86
N LEU A 31 1.82 -4.10 -1.81
CA LEU A 31 1.13 -4.80 -2.90
C LEU A 31 1.08 -3.96 -4.18
N PHE A 32 0.78 -2.66 -4.05
CA PHE A 32 0.73 -1.74 -5.18
C PHE A 32 2.10 -1.64 -5.85
N LEU A 33 3.17 -1.44 -5.08
CA LEU A 33 4.52 -1.39 -5.61
C LEU A 33 4.88 -2.70 -6.29
N THR A 34 4.62 -3.84 -5.65
CA THR A 34 4.85 -5.16 -6.26
C THR A 34 4.17 -5.29 -7.63
N GLN A 35 2.92 -4.83 -7.76
CA GLN A 35 2.19 -4.86 -9.03
C GLN A 35 2.73 -3.83 -10.04
N LEU A 36 3.13 -2.65 -9.59
CA LEU A 36 3.82 -1.64 -10.42
C LEU A 36 5.13 -2.21 -10.98
N LEU A 37 5.92 -2.92 -10.16
CA LEU A 37 7.19 -3.51 -10.59
C LEU A 37 6.97 -4.60 -11.64
N LYS A 38 5.95 -5.44 -11.39
CA LYS A 38 5.56 -6.48 -12.34
C LYS A 38 5.10 -5.86 -13.66
N ALA A 39 4.33 -4.77 -13.64
CA ALA A 39 3.90 -4.06 -14.83
C ALA A 39 5.07 -3.41 -15.58
N ALA A 40 6.03 -2.81 -14.86
CA ALA A 40 7.23 -2.23 -15.45
C ALA A 40 8.10 -3.30 -16.14
N ARG A 41 8.26 -4.49 -15.53
CA ARG A 41 8.98 -5.62 -16.14
C ARG A 41 8.20 -6.27 -17.29
N ALA A 42 6.88 -6.37 -17.16
CA ALA A 42 5.99 -6.91 -18.19
C ALA A 42 5.82 -5.93 -19.37
N GLY A 43 6.10 -4.65 -19.16
CA GLY A 43 6.32 -3.64 -20.19
C GLY A 43 7.59 -3.90 -20.99
N HIS A 44 7.75 -5.13 -21.51
CA HIS A 44 8.53 -5.37 -22.71
C HIS A 44 7.78 -4.70 -23.86
N LEU A 45 8.08 -3.42 -24.10
CA LEU A 45 7.87 -2.82 -25.40
C LEU A 45 8.73 -3.65 -26.34
N GLY A 46 8.08 -4.48 -27.17
CA GLY A 46 8.70 -5.57 -27.94
C GLY A 46 10.02 -5.17 -28.60
N GLU A 47 10.92 -6.15 -28.70
CA GLU A 47 12.36 -6.10 -29.03
C GLU A 47 12.82 -5.11 -30.12
N ASP A 48 11.92 -4.51 -30.90
CA ASP A 48 12.23 -3.74 -32.10
C ASP A 48 11.84 -2.23 -32.08
N ILE A 49 11.03 -1.74 -31.13
CA ILE A 49 10.42 -0.38 -31.29
C ILE A 49 11.06 0.76 -30.47
N MET A 50 11.84 0.52 -29.41
CA MET A 50 12.22 1.62 -28.46
C MET A 50 13.70 1.83 -28.14
N GLY A 51 14.64 0.98 -28.56
CA GLY A 51 16.06 1.17 -28.26
C GLY A 51 16.39 1.06 -26.75
N SER A 52 17.60 0.60 -26.44
CA SER A 52 18.02 0.30 -25.08
C SER A 52 17.84 1.47 -24.10
N SER A 53 18.05 2.71 -24.57
CA SER A 53 18.12 3.90 -23.72
C SER A 53 16.84 4.26 -22.94
N ALA A 54 15.65 4.00 -23.50
CA ALA A 54 14.39 4.31 -22.82
C ALA A 54 14.08 3.29 -21.71
N VAL A 55 14.44 2.02 -21.95
CA VAL A 55 14.34 0.93 -20.99
C VAL A 55 15.38 1.12 -19.88
N ASP A 56 16.61 1.46 -20.24
CA ASP A 56 17.70 1.73 -19.29
C ASP A 56 17.34 2.89 -18.35
N SER A 57 16.80 3.99 -18.88
CA SER A 57 16.35 5.14 -18.07
C SER A 57 15.22 4.78 -17.10
N THR A 58 14.25 3.96 -17.54
CA THR A 58 13.17 3.48 -16.67
C THR A 58 13.72 2.58 -15.55
N ARG A 59 14.71 1.74 -15.88
CA ARG A 59 15.37 0.82 -14.95
C ARG A 59 16.21 1.56 -13.93
N ASP A 60 17.00 2.56 -14.35
CA ASP A 60 17.83 3.38 -13.47
C ASP A 60 16.97 4.19 -12.49
N MET A 61 15.88 4.80 -12.98
CA MET A 61 14.95 5.53 -12.12
C MET A 61 14.27 4.58 -11.12
N PHE A 62 13.94 3.37 -11.56
CA PHE A 62 13.35 2.35 -10.71
C PHE A 62 14.32 1.87 -9.61
N ASP A 63 15.55 1.54 -9.97
CA ASP A 63 16.59 1.09 -9.05
C ASP A 63 16.94 2.20 -8.03
N ALA A 64 16.97 3.46 -8.45
CA ALA A 64 17.17 4.59 -7.54
C ALA A 64 16.06 4.71 -6.48
N GLN A 65 14.81 4.44 -6.84
CA GLN A 65 13.68 4.46 -5.89
C GLN A 65 13.70 3.25 -4.94
N ILE A 66 14.11 2.07 -5.41
CA ILE A 66 14.30 0.88 -4.57
C ILE A 66 15.48 1.07 -3.59
N ALA A 67 16.59 1.64 -4.05
CA ALA A 67 17.71 1.98 -3.19
C ALA A 67 17.29 2.99 -2.11
N LYS A 68 16.48 3.98 -2.49
CA LYS A 68 15.91 4.94 -1.54
C LYS A 68 14.96 4.29 -0.53
N SER A 69 14.08 3.38 -0.96
CA SER A 69 13.14 2.69 -0.06
C SER A 69 13.82 1.72 0.90
N SER A 70 14.88 1.04 0.45
CA SER A 70 15.69 0.13 1.28
C SER A 70 16.59 0.85 2.30
N SER A 71 16.91 2.13 2.07
CA SER A 71 17.74 2.94 2.98
C SER A 71 17.04 3.43 4.26
N GLY A 72 15.76 3.06 4.46
CA GLY A 72 15.17 2.92 5.78
C GLY A 72 14.13 3.96 6.19
N ARG A 73 13.91 5.07 5.47
CA ARG A 73 12.85 6.04 5.81
C ARG A 73 12.31 6.82 4.61
N THR A 74 11.57 6.17 3.70
CA THR A 74 10.39 6.76 3.01
C THR A 74 9.83 5.73 2.02
N GLY A 75 8.62 5.25 2.28
CA GLY A 75 7.77 4.67 1.23
C GLY A 75 7.42 5.74 0.18
N PHE A 76 6.68 5.36 -0.86
CA PHE A 76 6.25 6.27 -1.92
C PHE A 76 5.20 7.29 -1.43
N GLY A 77 4.85 7.27 -0.15
CA GLY A 77 3.87 8.16 0.49
C GLY A 77 2.43 7.73 0.20
N ILE A 78 2.25 6.53 -0.36
CA ILE A 78 0.95 5.96 -0.69
C ILE A 78 0.25 5.54 0.59
N ALA A 79 0.98 4.93 1.53
CA ALA A 79 0.45 4.59 2.85
C ALA A 79 -0.06 5.85 3.57
N ASP A 80 0.70 6.94 3.55
CA ASP A 80 0.30 8.20 4.18
C ASP A 80 -0.92 8.83 3.47
N ALA A 81 -1.01 8.71 2.14
CA ALA A 81 -2.16 9.22 1.38
C ALA A 81 -3.43 8.42 1.67
N VAL A 82 -3.33 7.10 1.75
CA VAL A 82 -4.42 6.19 2.13
C VAL A 82 -4.87 6.51 3.55
N GLU A 83 -3.95 6.56 4.51
CA GLU A 83 -4.24 6.92 5.90
C GLU A 83 -4.95 8.28 5.97
N ARG A 84 -4.44 9.31 5.29
CA ARG A 84 -5.06 10.65 5.26
C ARG A 84 -6.47 10.66 4.68
N GLN A 85 -6.77 9.80 3.70
CA GLN A 85 -8.07 9.73 3.05
C GLN A 85 -9.09 8.96 3.90
N PHE A 86 -8.65 7.92 4.60
CA PHE A 86 -9.52 7.01 5.33
C PHE A 86 -9.61 7.29 6.84
N GLN A 87 -8.70 8.11 7.40
CA GLN A 87 -8.74 8.49 8.83
C GLN A 87 -10.07 9.12 9.26
N ARG A 88 -10.82 9.75 8.35
CA ARG A 88 -12.14 10.32 8.67
C ARG A 88 -13.18 9.25 8.97
N PHE A 89 -12.99 8.02 8.50
CA PHE A 89 -13.90 6.90 8.71
C PHE A 89 -13.51 6.04 9.91
N THR A 90 -12.30 6.21 10.46
CA THR A 90 -11.82 5.46 11.63
C THR A 90 -11.91 6.26 12.95
N LYS A 91 -12.19 7.57 12.88
CA LYS A 91 -12.42 8.47 14.03
C LYS A 91 -13.87 8.44 14.59
N GLY A 92 -14.59 7.34 14.39
CA GLY A 92 -15.97 7.13 14.88
C GLY A 92 -16.04 6.24 16.10
#